data_AF-A0A151F6U0-F1
#
_entry.id   AF-A0A151F6U0-F1
#
_cell.length_a   1.000
_cell.length_b   1.000
_cell.length_c   1.000
_cell.angle_alpha   90.00
_cell.angle_beta   90.00
_cell.angle_gamma   90.00
#
_symmetry.space_group_name_H-M   'P 1'
#
loop_
_entity.id
_entity.type
_entity.pdbx_description
1 polymer ?
#
loop_
_entity_poly.entity_id
_entity_poly.type
_entity_poly.pdbx_seq_one_letter_code
_entity_poly.pdbx_strand_id
1 'polypeptide(L)'
;MKLDSFKVVKCLKIEKKDPGRTFICPVCGGTLGKRNLPDAKGVIDDEMYYCSESRIINSTVILEHPFDHYYNEEEDHIIDEPHNLMAVIEAEFDGSKKCTAFCVVQVYPG
;
A
#
# COMPACT_ATOMS: atom_id res chain seq x y z
N MET A 1 17.36 -16.64 11.44
CA MET A 1 16.60 -16.00 10.34
C MET A 1 17.34 -14.72 9.99
N LYS A 2 17.98 -14.65 8.82
CA LYS A 2 18.73 -13.45 8.40
C LYS A 2 17.72 -12.47 7.81
N LEU A 3 17.58 -11.31 8.44
CA LEU A 3 16.89 -10.18 7.83
C LEU A 3 17.84 -9.64 6.75
N ASP A 4 17.59 -10.04 5.51
CA ASP A 4 18.31 -9.46 4.39
C ASP A 4 18.05 -7.96 4.35
N SER A 5 19.11 -7.21 4.09
CA SER A 5 19.15 -5.75 4.11
C SER A 5 18.17 -5.17 3.11
N PHE A 6 17.00 -4.76 3.61
CA PHE A 6 16.00 -4.00 2.86
C PHE A 6 16.64 -2.71 2.35
N LYS A 7 16.73 -2.55 1.03
CA LYS A 7 16.96 -1.23 0.43
C LYS A 7 15.68 -0.43 0.60
N VAL A 8 15.62 0.36 1.67
CA VAL A 8 14.57 1.35 1.91
C VAL A 8 14.62 2.36 0.77
N VAL A 9 13.62 2.30 -0.12
CA VAL A 9 13.48 3.28 -1.21
C VAL A 9 12.62 4.42 -0.67
N LYS A 10 13.30 5.53 -0.41
CA LYS A 10 12.79 6.79 0.14
C LYS A 10 11.34 7.10 -0.28
N CYS A 11 10.41 7.06 0.67
CA CYS A 11 9.05 7.57 0.51
C CYS A 11 9.05 9.02 -0.01
N LEU A 12 8.32 9.25 -1.09
CA LEU A 12 8.05 10.59 -1.57
C LEU A 12 6.86 11.15 -0.77
N LYS A 13 6.99 12.41 -0.31
CA LYS A 13 5.92 13.13 0.41
C LYS A 13 4.59 13.02 -0.37
N ILE A 14 3.46 12.95 0.33
CA ILE A 14 2.09 12.86 -0.24
C ILE A 14 1.78 13.98 -1.26
N GLU A 15 2.58 15.05 -1.30
CA GLU A 15 2.49 16.08 -2.34
C GLU A 15 3.06 15.68 -3.72
N LYS A 16 3.67 14.49 -3.86
CA LYS A 16 4.08 13.94 -5.15
C LYS A 16 3.80 12.44 -5.18
N LYS A 17 2.61 12.10 -5.72
CA LYS A 17 2.28 10.79 -6.32
C LYS A 17 3.56 10.13 -6.85
N ASP A 18 3.94 8.96 -6.33
CA ASP A 18 5.10 8.22 -6.83
C ASP A 18 4.92 8.00 -8.35
N PRO A 19 5.76 8.63 -9.20
CA PRO A 19 5.54 8.61 -10.62
C PRO A 19 6.10 7.29 -11.19
N GLY A 20 5.27 6.26 -11.25
CA GLY A 20 5.47 5.15 -12.19
C GLY A 20 5.99 3.83 -11.63
N ARG A 21 5.74 3.50 -10.37
CA ARG A 21 5.93 2.12 -9.89
C ARG A 21 4.76 1.25 -10.34
N THR A 22 5.04 0.37 -11.30
CA THR A 22 4.13 -0.70 -11.70
C THR A 22 4.40 -1.91 -10.81
N PHE A 23 3.37 -2.38 -10.10
CA PHE A 23 3.45 -3.63 -9.35
C PHE A 23 2.94 -4.76 -10.21
N ILE A 24 3.55 -5.94 -10.10
CA ILE A 24 3.07 -7.16 -10.75
C ILE A 24 2.44 -8.03 -9.68
N CYS A 25 1.23 -8.51 -9.95
CA CYS A 25 0.54 -9.41 -9.08
C CYS A 25 1.35 -10.70 -8.91
N PRO A 26 1.73 -11.07 -7.68
CA PRO A 26 2.54 -12.26 -7.43
C PRO A 26 1.76 -13.58 -7.64
N VAL A 27 0.44 -13.52 -7.80
CA VAL A 27 -0.44 -14.69 -7.99
C VAL A 27 -0.68 -14.95 -9.47
N CYS A 28 -1.19 -13.97 -10.22
CA CYS A 28 -1.56 -14.15 -11.63
C CYS A 28 -0.59 -13.52 -12.64
N GLY A 29 0.42 -12.77 -12.19
CA GLY A 29 1.35 -12.06 -13.06
C GLY A 29 0.79 -10.82 -13.75
N GLY A 30 -0.48 -10.46 -13.51
CA GLY A 30 -1.11 -9.26 -14.06
C GLY A 30 -0.61 -7.97 -13.42
N THR A 31 -0.76 -6.85 -14.12
CA THR A 31 -0.36 -5.54 -13.59
C THR A 31 -1.31 -5.00 -12.52
N LEU A 32 -0.74 -4.55 -11.40
CA LEU A 32 -1.42 -3.83 -10.33
C LEU A 32 -1.16 -2.33 -10.50
N GLY A 33 -2.17 -1.63 -11.02
CA GLY A 33 -2.15 -0.18 -11.14
C GLY A 33 -2.93 0.49 -10.02
N LYS A 34 -3.32 1.75 -10.28
CA LYS A 34 -3.91 2.63 -9.25
C LYS A 34 -5.30 2.21 -8.81
N ARG A 35 -6.03 1.40 -9.61
CA ARG A 35 -7.36 0.91 -9.22
C ARG A 35 -7.27 -0.26 -8.26
N ASN A 36 -6.19 -1.03 -8.34
CA ASN A 36 -5.99 -2.21 -7.52
C ASN A 36 -5.21 -1.90 -6.24
N LEU A 37 -4.24 -0.97 -6.29
CA LEU A 37 -3.38 -0.69 -5.15
C LEU A 37 -4.10 0.13 -4.06
N PRO A 38 -3.89 -0.19 -2.78
CA PRO A 38 -4.37 0.63 -1.67
C PRO A 38 -3.83 2.05 -1.75
N ASP A 39 -4.65 3.01 -1.33
CA ASP A 39 -4.27 4.41 -1.21
C ASP A 39 -4.36 4.91 0.25
N ALA A 40 -3.75 6.07 0.49
CA ALA A 40 -3.71 6.65 1.82
C ALA A 40 -5.11 6.95 2.39
N LYS A 41 -6.08 7.26 1.51
CA LYS A 41 -7.43 7.57 1.95
C LYS A 41 -8.10 6.32 2.51
N GLY A 42 -8.10 5.22 1.76
CA GLY A 42 -8.69 3.96 2.20
C GLY A 42 -8.02 3.41 3.45
N VAL A 43 -6.68 3.37 3.48
CA VAL A 43 -5.96 2.74 4.60
C VAL A 43 -5.90 3.63 5.84
N ILE A 44 -5.54 4.91 5.67
CA ILE A 44 -5.32 5.80 6.83
C ILE A 44 -6.61 6.47 7.27
N ASP A 45 -7.30 7.15 6.35
CA ASP A 45 -8.44 7.99 6.68
C ASP A 45 -9.70 7.15 6.96
N ASP A 46 -9.92 6.10 6.18
CA ASP A 46 -11.14 5.29 6.25
C ASP A 46 -11.03 4.08 7.18
N GLU A 47 -9.84 3.50 7.40
CA GLU A 47 -9.68 2.33 8.28
C GLU A 47 -8.96 2.66 9.60
N MET A 48 -7.74 3.20 9.54
CA MET A 48 -6.96 3.46 10.75
C MET A 48 -7.58 4.53 11.65
N TYR A 49 -8.31 5.49 11.08
CA TYR A 49 -9.03 6.50 11.86
C TYR A 49 -10.04 5.87 12.85
N TYR A 50 -10.60 4.70 12.52
CA TYR A 50 -11.55 3.98 13.38
C TYR A 50 -10.89 3.01 14.36
N CYS A 51 -9.58 2.77 14.26
CA CYS A 51 -8.81 2.03 15.28
C CYS A 51 -8.59 2.92 16.53
N SER A 52 -9.69 3.14 17.26
CA SER A 52 -9.86 4.15 18.31
C SER A 52 -8.92 4.07 19.52
N GLU A 53 -8.09 3.04 19.64
CA GLU A 53 -7.24 2.78 20.81
C GLU A 53 -5.76 3.14 20.60
N SER A 54 -5.33 3.45 19.38
CA SER A 54 -3.93 3.74 19.06
C SER A 54 -3.74 5.06 18.31
N ARG A 55 -2.63 5.75 18.57
CA ARG A 55 -2.25 6.99 17.90
C ARG A 55 -0.80 6.93 17.47
N ILE A 56 -0.54 7.27 16.21
CA ILE A 56 0.81 7.35 15.62
C ILE A 56 1.13 8.83 15.43
N ILE A 57 2.27 9.28 15.98
CA ILE A 57 2.67 10.70 15.99
C ILE A 57 4.18 10.76 15.75
N ASN A 58 4.64 11.68 14.88
CA ASN A 58 6.06 11.90 14.59
C ASN A 58 6.84 10.59 14.32
N SER A 59 6.27 9.73 13.48
CA SER A 59 6.76 8.37 13.28
C SER A 59 6.66 7.94 11.83
N THR A 60 7.60 7.12 11.40
CA THR A 60 7.48 6.30 10.19
C THR A 60 7.07 4.90 10.62
N VAL A 61 6.03 4.35 9.99
CA VAL A 61 5.50 3.02 10.31
C VAL A 61 5.42 2.16 9.06
N ILE A 62 5.52 0.85 9.27
CA ILE A 62 5.22 -0.15 8.27
C ILE A 62 3.85 -0.75 8.60
N LEU A 63 2.95 -0.71 7.64
CA LEU A 63 1.61 -1.27 7.72
C LEU A 63 1.52 -2.45 6.76
N GLU A 64 0.90 -3.53 7.21
CA GLU A 64 0.46 -4.61 6.35
C GLU A 64 -1.05 -4.45 6.16
N HIS A 65 -1.49 -4.40 4.92
CA HIS A 65 -2.88 -4.14 4.59
C HIS A 65 -3.37 -5.13 3.52
N PRO A 66 -4.39 -5.96 3.83
CA PRO A 66 -4.96 -6.89 2.88
C PRO A 66 -5.82 -6.15 1.87
N PHE A 67 -5.78 -6.58 0.61
CA PHE A 67 -6.62 -6.02 -0.46
C PHE A 67 -6.90 -7.08 -1.54
N ASP A 68 -7.95 -6.85 -2.32
CA ASP A 68 -8.38 -7.78 -3.37
C ASP A 68 -7.87 -7.35 -4.74
N HIS A 69 -7.29 -8.27 -5.49
CA HIS A 69 -7.09 -8.11 -6.91
C HIS A 69 -8.29 -8.72 -7.64
N TYR A 70 -9.18 -7.86 -8.14
CA TYR A 70 -10.41 -8.28 -8.82
C TYR A 70 -10.54 -7.70 -10.23
N TYR A 71 -9.62 -6.82 -10.66
CA TYR A 71 -9.75 -6.09 -11.92
C TYR A 71 -8.44 -6.09 -12.70
N ASN A 72 -8.50 -6.50 -13.96
CA ASN A 72 -7.38 -6.43 -14.89
C ASN A 72 -7.37 -5.06 -15.58
N GLU A 73 -6.39 -4.23 -15.25
CA GLU A 73 -6.26 -2.89 -15.86
C GLU A 73 -5.82 -2.91 -17.33
N GLU A 74 -5.12 -3.95 -17.77
CA GLU A 74 -4.64 -4.06 -19.16
C GLU A 74 -5.77 -4.43 -20.13
N GLU A 75 -6.67 -5.31 -19.69
CA GLU A 75 -7.76 -5.86 -20.49
C GLU A 75 -9.14 -5.26 -20.13
N ASP A 76 -9.19 -4.27 -19.23
CA ASP A 76 -10.40 -3.53 -18.81
C ASP A 76 -11.60 -4.42 -18.42
N HIS A 77 -11.36 -5.45 -17.59
CA HIS A 77 -12.42 -6.35 -17.12
C HIS A 77 -12.15 -6.91 -15.70
N ILE A 78 -13.18 -7.48 -15.09
CA ILE A 78 -13.08 -8.17 -13.79
C ILE A 78 -12.44 -9.54 -14.02
N ILE A 79 -11.40 -9.89 -13.26
CA ILE A 79 -10.72 -11.18 -13.44
C ILE A 79 -11.62 -12.34 -13.02
N ASP A 80 -11.51 -13.47 -13.73
CA ASP A 80 -12.35 -14.66 -13.50
C ASP A 80 -12.18 -15.24 -12.08
N GLU A 81 -10.96 -15.18 -11.54
CA GLU A 81 -10.62 -15.66 -10.20
C GLU A 81 -10.01 -14.52 -9.36
N PRO A 82 -10.84 -13.68 -8.71
CA PRO A 82 -10.37 -12.70 -7.74
C PRO A 82 -9.59 -13.36 -6.60
N HIS A 83 -8.52 -12.71 -6.16
CA HIS A 83 -7.66 -13.25 -5.11
C HIS A 83 -7.11 -12.17 -4.21
N ASN A 84 -6.85 -12.56 -2.97
CA ASN A 84 -6.37 -11.66 -1.93
C ASN A 84 -4.86 -11.47 -2.05
N LEU A 85 -4.43 -10.24 -1.79
CA LEU A 85 -3.05 -9.82 -1.72
C LEU A 85 -2.82 -9.09 -0.41
N MET A 86 -1.55 -8.93 -0.06
CA MET A 86 -1.13 -8.13 1.07
C MET A 86 -0.16 -7.05 0.58
N ALA A 87 -0.45 -5.80 0.90
CA ALA A 87 0.43 -4.68 0.65
C ALA A 87 1.26 -4.37 1.90
N VAL A 88 2.57 -4.24 1.73
CA VAL A 88 3.44 -3.58 2.71
C VAL A 88 3.49 -2.11 2.35
N ILE A 89 3.12 -1.27 3.30
CA ILE A 89 2.99 0.17 3.14
C ILE A 89 3.93 0.85 4.12
N GLU A 90 4.75 1.76 3.64
CA GLU A 90 5.49 2.70 4.48
C GLU A 90 4.71 4.02 4.56
N ALA A 91 4.38 4.44 5.78
CA ALA A 91 3.64 5.67 6.04
C ALA A 91 4.39 6.56 7.05
N GLU A 92 4.45 7.87 6.78
CA GLU A 92 5.05 8.87 7.67
C GLU A 92 3.95 9.72 8.27
N PHE A 93 4.01 9.96 9.58
CA PHE A 93 3.06 10.79 10.32
C PHE A 93 3.77 11.94 11.02
N ASP A 94 3.18 13.12 10.95
CA ASP A 94 3.67 14.30 11.63
C ASP A 94 3.15 14.43 13.08
N GLY A 95 3.51 15.54 13.73
CA GLY A 95 3.14 15.84 15.11
C GLY A 95 1.65 16.14 15.30
N SER A 96 0.92 16.36 14.21
CA SER A 96 -0.52 16.61 14.17
C SER A 96 -1.34 15.34 13.92
N LYS A 97 -0.69 14.17 13.85
CA LYS A 97 -1.26 12.85 13.48
C LYS A 97 -1.63 12.74 12.01
N LYS A 98 -1.22 13.70 11.18
CA LYS A 98 -1.52 13.66 9.75
C LYS A 98 -0.48 12.78 9.05
N CYS A 99 -0.96 11.87 8.20
CA CYS A 99 -0.09 11.15 7.29
C CYS A 99 0.48 12.13 6.26
N THR A 100 1.80 12.16 6.11
CA THR A 100 2.56 13.07 5.24
C THR A 100 3.32 12.36 4.12
N ALA A 101 3.53 11.05 4.24
CA ALA A 101 4.07 10.17 3.19
C ALA A 101 3.30 8.84 3.21
N PHE A 102 2.98 8.28 2.04
CA PHE A 102 2.35 6.96 1.93
C PHE A 102 2.86 6.28 0.66
N CYS A 103 3.48 5.11 0.79
CA CYS A 103 4.00 4.35 -0.33
C CYS A 103 3.75 2.86 -0.12
N VAL A 104 3.14 2.21 -1.12
CA VAL A 104 3.21 0.75 -1.22
C VAL A 104 4.67 0.42 -1.58
N VAL A 105 5.33 -0.40 -0.77
CA VAL A 105 6.73 -0.79 -0.96
C VAL A 105 6.87 -2.22 -1.44
N GLN A 106 5.89 -3.07 -1.16
CA GLN A 106 5.86 -4.48 -1.58
C GLN A 106 4.43 -5.00 -1.66
N VAL A 107 4.22 -6.00 -2.51
CA VAL A 107 2.98 -6.79 -2.58
C VAL A 107 3.36 -8.28 -2.52
N TYR A 108 2.62 -9.06 -1.74
CA TYR A 108 2.76 -10.52 -1.66
C TYR A 108 1.38 -11.22 -1.64
N PRO A 109 1.31 -12.53 -1.92
CA PRO A 109 0.06 -13.28 -1.83
C PRO A 109 -0.56 -13.21 -0.42
N GLY A 110 -1.88 -12.97 -0.34
CA GLY A 110 -2.63 -12.88 0.93
C GLY A 110 -3.00 -14.23 1.52
#